data_AF-A0A5P9HWQ4-F1
#
_entry.id   AF-A0A5P9HWQ4-F1
#
_cell.length_a   1.000
_cell.length_b   1.000
_cell.length_c   1.000
_cell.angle_alpha   90.00
_cell.angle_beta   90.00
_cell.angle_gamma   90.00
#
_symmetry.space_group_name_H-M   'P 1'
#
loop_
_entity.id
_entity.type
_entity.pdbx_description
1 polymer ?
#
loop_
_entity_poly.entity_id
_entity_poly.type
_entity_poly.pdbx_seq_one_letter_code
_entity_poly.pdbx_strand_id
1 'polypeptide(L)'
;MVTDVSKAFDQFANTLKHTAIETKAAASHRASIEACLRANFGMTSFFRSGSFGNGTNVACYSDVDYFAVIPRQNLKQKSGDTLQAMAAALRTRFSTTPNIRVNGPGVQLPFGVDGSEHTEVIPVDHVGTTALGYRQFDMPDRNDSWMFSATESHNALVLSEDRRLGGKLRRLIRLVKAWKYYRNVPVKSFYLEMTTVAACLGEEVIVYSIDLRRVFERLVNSSLLPIEDPRFKSQTISGVSGEAARTDALSKARNALKRTTEAGLAEDDRNNKLAFDKWDLVFNYMFPLYY
;
A
#
# COMPACT_ATOMS: atom_id res chain seq x y z
N MET A 1 18.75 18.82 9.83
CA MET A 1 19.24 18.25 11.10
C MET A 1 18.23 18.58 12.18
N VAL A 2 17.94 17.66 13.09
CA VAL A 2 16.88 17.79 14.12
C VAL A 2 17.42 17.33 15.47
N THR A 3 17.05 18.00 16.57
CA THR A 3 17.52 17.68 17.93
C THR A 3 16.54 16.83 18.74
N ASP A 4 15.32 16.63 18.23
CA ASP A 4 14.21 15.98 18.91
C ASP A 4 13.59 14.91 18.01
N VAL A 5 13.37 13.71 18.57
CA VAL A 5 12.88 12.54 17.84
C VAL A 5 11.48 12.78 17.28
N SER A 6 10.60 13.44 18.04
CA SER A 6 9.24 13.74 17.60
C SER A 6 9.25 14.63 16.35
N LYS A 7 10.02 15.72 16.39
CA LYS A 7 10.23 16.61 15.22
C LYS A 7 10.86 15.88 14.03
N ALA A 8 11.79 14.95 14.28
CA ALA A 8 12.42 14.16 13.22
C ALA A 8 11.38 13.27 12.53
N PHE A 9 10.50 12.61 13.29
CA PHE A 9 9.40 11.85 12.71
C PHE A 9 8.43 12.71 11.92
N ASP A 10 8.07 13.90 12.42
CA ASP A 10 7.19 14.82 11.68
C ASP A 10 7.83 15.26 10.35
N GLN A 11 9.11 15.63 10.36
CA GLN A 11 9.85 15.95 9.15
C GLN A 11 9.86 14.76 8.18
N PHE A 12 10.19 13.57 8.68
CA PHE A 12 10.29 12.36 7.87
C PHE A 12 8.94 11.94 7.27
N ALA A 13 7.88 11.93 8.06
CA ALA A 13 6.54 11.62 7.58
C ALA A 13 6.07 12.60 6.47
N ASN A 14 6.48 13.86 6.56
CA ASN A 14 6.20 14.86 5.54
C ASN A 14 6.98 14.60 4.24
N THR A 15 8.24 14.16 4.29
CA THR A 15 9.03 13.86 3.08
C THR A 15 8.57 12.58 2.39
N LEU A 16 8.01 11.61 3.13
CA LEU A 16 7.51 10.35 2.58
C LEU A 16 6.25 10.53 1.72
N LYS A 17 5.46 11.58 1.96
CA LYS A 17 4.24 11.84 1.19
C LYS A 17 4.61 12.31 -0.20
N HIS A 18 4.31 11.49 -1.20
CA HIS A 18 4.31 11.98 -2.58
C HIS A 18 3.02 12.73 -2.87
N THR A 19 3.18 13.94 -3.41
CA THR A 19 2.10 14.62 -4.10
C THR A 19 2.34 14.40 -5.58
N ALA A 20 1.70 13.39 -6.17
CA ALA A 20 1.71 13.23 -7.61
C ALA A 20 0.87 14.37 -8.20
N ILE A 21 1.52 15.42 -8.70
CA ILE A 21 0.89 16.32 -9.66
C ILE A 21 0.62 15.45 -10.89
N GLU A 22 -0.64 15.30 -11.28
CA GLU A 22 -0.96 14.58 -12.50
C GLU A 22 -0.36 15.36 -13.68
N THR A 23 0.71 14.82 -14.25
CA THR A 23 1.34 15.43 -15.41
C THR A 23 0.39 15.29 -16.60
N LYS A 24 0.53 16.18 -17.59
CA LYS A 24 -0.20 16.06 -18.86
C LYS A 24 0.03 14.69 -19.53
N ALA A 25 1.22 14.12 -19.35
CA ALA A 25 1.55 12.79 -19.84
C ALA A 25 0.76 11.70 -19.10
N ALA A 26 0.73 11.71 -17.77
CA ALA A 26 -0.05 10.76 -16.96
C ALA A 26 -1.55 10.82 -17.29
N ALA A 27 -2.11 12.03 -17.45
CA ALA A 27 -3.50 12.21 -17.88
C ALA A 27 -3.75 11.63 -19.29
N SER A 28 -2.84 11.85 -20.23
CA SER A 28 -2.92 11.30 -21.59
C SER A 28 -2.84 9.77 -21.63
N HIS A 29 -1.93 9.18 -20.85
CA HIS A 29 -1.83 7.73 -20.69
C HIS A 29 -3.11 7.15 -20.09
N ARG A 30 -3.64 7.76 -19.04
CA ARG A 30 -4.91 7.36 -18.41
C ARG A 30 -6.06 7.36 -19.43
N ALA A 31 -6.22 8.44 -20.20
CA ALA A 31 -7.26 8.53 -21.23
C ALA A 31 -7.09 7.46 -22.33
N SER A 32 -5.85 7.16 -22.70
CA SER A 32 -5.52 6.12 -23.69
C SER A 32 -5.80 4.71 -23.20
N ILE A 33 -5.53 4.42 -21.92
CA ILE A 33 -5.94 3.17 -21.26
C ILE A 33 -7.46 3.08 -21.27
N GLU A 34 -8.15 4.13 -20.84
CA GLU A 34 -9.61 4.15 -20.74
C GLU A 34 -10.27 3.85 -22.10
N ALA A 35 -9.82 4.51 -23.17
CA ALA A 35 -10.31 4.27 -24.52
C ALA A 35 -10.07 2.82 -24.99
N CYS A 36 -8.87 2.29 -24.72
CA CYS A 36 -8.53 0.90 -25.06
C CYS A 36 -9.44 -0.10 -24.35
N LEU A 37 -9.67 0.07 -23.04
CA LEU A 37 -10.47 -0.86 -22.25
C LEU A 37 -11.97 -0.74 -22.51
N ARG A 38 -12.48 0.47 -22.82
CA ARG A 38 -13.85 0.66 -23.31
C ARG A 38 -14.07 -0.12 -24.60
N ALA A 39 -13.17 0.01 -25.57
CA ALA A 39 -13.30 -0.62 -26.89
C ALA A 39 -13.17 -2.16 -26.85
N ASN A 40 -12.25 -2.70 -26.05
CA ASN A 40 -11.93 -4.14 -26.07
C ASN A 40 -12.70 -4.95 -25.03
N PHE A 41 -13.15 -4.33 -23.93
CA PHE A 41 -13.75 -5.03 -22.80
C PHE A 41 -15.11 -4.44 -22.36
N GLY A 42 -15.59 -3.37 -23.00
CA GLY A 42 -16.84 -2.73 -22.60
C GLY A 42 -16.78 -2.15 -21.18
N MET A 43 -15.60 -1.70 -20.75
CA MET A 43 -15.39 -1.10 -19.42
C MET A 43 -16.33 0.10 -19.20
N THR A 44 -16.98 0.15 -18.05
CA THR A 44 -18.03 1.13 -17.71
C THR A 44 -17.56 2.25 -16.80
N SER A 45 -16.51 2.01 -16.01
CA SER A 45 -15.97 2.98 -15.06
C SER A 45 -14.47 2.76 -14.85
N PHE A 46 -13.72 3.85 -14.71
CA PHE A 46 -12.26 3.83 -14.51
C PHE A 46 -11.85 4.85 -13.45
N PHE A 47 -11.31 4.39 -12.32
CA PHE A 47 -11.00 5.26 -11.19
C PHE A 47 -9.76 4.80 -10.42
N ARG A 48 -9.09 5.75 -9.77
CA ARG A 48 -7.90 5.48 -8.94
C ARG A 48 -8.30 4.67 -7.71
N SER A 49 -7.49 3.70 -7.36
CA SER A 49 -7.65 2.81 -6.21
C SER A 49 -6.36 2.76 -5.39
N GLY A 50 -6.27 1.80 -4.46
CA GLY A 50 -5.05 1.50 -3.72
C GLY A 50 -4.51 2.65 -2.85
N SER A 51 -3.20 2.66 -2.64
CA SER A 51 -2.59 3.54 -1.62
C SER A 51 -2.62 5.04 -2.00
N PHE A 52 -2.73 5.37 -3.29
CA PHE A 52 -2.99 6.75 -3.72
C PHE A 52 -4.42 7.17 -3.39
N GLY A 53 -5.41 6.31 -3.62
CA GLY A 53 -6.81 6.56 -3.22
C GLY A 53 -6.96 6.74 -1.70
N ASN A 54 -6.21 5.95 -0.92
CA ASN A 54 -6.24 5.99 0.55
C ASN A 54 -5.41 7.13 1.15
N GLY A 55 -4.60 7.83 0.36
CA GLY A 55 -3.66 8.82 0.86
C GLY A 55 -2.61 8.20 1.79
N THR A 56 -2.18 6.97 1.53
CA THR A 56 -1.15 6.20 2.26
C THR A 56 0.05 5.87 1.36
N ASN A 57 0.12 6.45 0.17
CA ASN A 57 1.21 6.33 -0.78
C ASN A 57 2.55 6.84 -0.20
N VAL A 58 3.64 6.18 -0.60
CA VAL A 58 5.03 6.55 -0.28
C VAL A 58 5.74 6.92 -1.58
N ALA A 59 6.44 8.05 -1.58
CA ALA A 59 7.17 8.57 -2.74
C ALA A 59 8.15 7.56 -3.32
N CYS A 60 8.21 7.51 -4.66
CA CYS A 60 9.07 6.63 -5.45
C CYS A 60 8.84 5.12 -5.30
N TYR A 61 7.88 4.68 -4.48
CA TYR A 61 7.66 3.25 -4.19
C TYR A 61 6.23 2.75 -4.38
N SER A 62 5.24 3.65 -4.34
CA SER A 62 3.84 3.24 -4.55
C SER A 62 3.47 3.39 -6.02
N ASP A 63 2.86 2.35 -6.58
CA ASP A 63 2.29 2.37 -7.93
C ASP A 63 0.97 3.15 -7.96
N VAL A 64 0.59 3.65 -9.14
CA VAL A 64 -0.73 4.27 -9.34
C VAL A 64 -1.71 3.20 -9.79
N ASP A 65 -2.55 2.75 -8.85
CA ASP A 65 -3.55 1.72 -9.09
C ASP A 65 -4.83 2.30 -9.69
N TYR A 66 -5.37 1.63 -10.71
CA TYR A 66 -6.69 1.91 -11.27
C TYR A 66 -7.56 0.65 -11.29
N PHE A 67 -8.81 0.82 -10.88
CA PHE A 67 -9.85 -0.18 -11.13
C PHE A 67 -10.53 0.14 -12.46
N ALA A 68 -10.54 -0.86 -13.35
CA ALA A 68 -11.30 -0.87 -14.59
C ALA A 68 -12.53 -1.76 -14.39
N VAL A 69 -13.69 -1.13 -14.18
CA VAL A 69 -14.96 -1.83 -13.98
C VAL A 69 -15.41 -2.38 -15.33
N ILE A 70 -15.44 -3.70 -15.45
CA ILE A 70 -15.77 -4.43 -16.67
C ILE A 70 -16.94 -5.36 -16.36
N PRO A 71 -18.03 -5.34 -17.17
CA PRO A 71 -19.17 -6.23 -16.95
C PRO A 71 -18.76 -7.70 -16.93
N ARG A 72 -19.31 -8.49 -16.00
CA ARG A 72 -19.02 -9.93 -15.85
C ARG A 72 -19.02 -10.71 -17.15
N GLN A 73 -19.97 -10.43 -18.06
CA GLN A 73 -20.04 -11.15 -19.35
C GLN A 73 -18.82 -10.95 -20.27
N ASN A 74 -18.04 -9.88 -20.05
CA ASN A 74 -16.84 -9.58 -20.82
C ASN A 74 -15.56 -10.06 -20.12
N LEU A 75 -15.68 -10.56 -18.89
CA LEU A 75 -14.59 -11.16 -18.13
C LEU A 75 -14.55 -12.67 -18.40
N LYS A 76 -13.35 -13.25 -18.33
CA LYS A 76 -13.17 -14.70 -18.43
C LYS A 76 -13.44 -15.34 -17.07
N GLN A 77 -13.86 -16.60 -17.09
CA GLN A 77 -14.09 -17.39 -15.88
C GLN A 77 -12.80 -17.43 -15.03
N LYS A 78 -11.67 -17.74 -15.66
CA LYS A 78 -10.35 -17.65 -15.05
C LYS A 78 -9.84 -16.21 -15.09
N SER A 79 -9.46 -15.68 -13.94
CA SER A 79 -9.00 -14.30 -13.85
C SER A 79 -7.66 -14.09 -14.58
N GLY A 80 -6.77 -15.09 -14.60
CA GLY A 80 -5.53 -15.06 -15.38
C GLY A 80 -5.76 -14.84 -16.87
N ASP A 81 -6.76 -15.50 -17.46
CA ASP A 81 -7.10 -15.33 -18.89
C ASP A 81 -7.56 -13.89 -19.19
N THR A 82 -8.32 -13.28 -18.27
CA THR A 82 -8.70 -11.86 -18.37
C THR A 82 -7.46 -10.98 -18.34
N LEU A 83 -6.55 -11.21 -17.39
CA LEU A 83 -5.32 -10.44 -17.24
C LEU A 83 -4.42 -10.54 -18.47
N GLN A 84 -4.29 -11.74 -19.06
CA GLN A 84 -3.51 -11.94 -20.28
C GLN A 84 -4.15 -11.25 -21.49
N ALA A 85 -5.46 -11.36 -21.66
CA ALA A 85 -6.18 -10.68 -22.74
C ALA A 85 -6.04 -9.15 -22.61
N MET A 86 -6.18 -8.61 -21.41
CA MET A 86 -6.01 -7.20 -21.13
C MET A 86 -4.56 -6.74 -21.37
N ALA A 87 -3.56 -7.52 -20.94
CA ALA A 87 -2.16 -7.23 -21.21
C ALA A 87 -1.85 -7.22 -22.71
N ALA A 88 -2.42 -8.15 -23.48
CA ALA A 88 -2.28 -8.17 -24.94
C ALA A 88 -2.87 -6.90 -25.59
N ALA A 89 -4.10 -6.53 -25.24
CA ALA A 89 -4.74 -5.32 -25.76
C ALA A 89 -3.93 -4.04 -25.43
N LEU A 90 -3.42 -3.94 -24.20
CA LEU A 90 -2.60 -2.81 -23.77
C LEU A 90 -1.24 -2.78 -24.49
N ARG A 91 -0.59 -3.92 -24.73
CA ARG A 91 0.64 -3.99 -25.55
C ARG A 91 0.38 -3.55 -26.99
N THR A 92 -0.75 -3.92 -27.58
CA THR A 92 -1.13 -3.44 -28.91
C THR A 92 -1.32 -1.92 -28.90
N ARG A 93 -2.00 -1.37 -27.88
CA ARG A 93 -2.23 0.07 -27.76
C ARG A 93 -0.94 0.86 -27.53
N PHE A 94 -0.02 0.31 -26.74
CA PHE A 94 1.23 0.93 -26.32
C PHE A 94 2.43 0.13 -26.83
N SER A 95 2.50 -0.06 -28.15
CA SER A 95 3.49 -0.93 -28.81
C SER A 95 4.95 -0.50 -28.61
N THR A 96 5.18 0.78 -28.29
CA THR A 96 6.51 1.33 -27.98
C THR A 96 6.86 1.29 -26.49
N THR A 97 5.93 0.88 -25.62
CA THR A 97 6.17 0.75 -24.18
C THR A 97 6.61 -0.68 -23.87
N PRO A 98 7.89 -0.91 -23.52
CA PRO A 98 8.38 -2.24 -23.20
C PRO A 98 7.80 -2.73 -21.86
N ASN A 99 7.88 -4.04 -21.62
CA ASN A 99 7.65 -4.65 -20.29
C ASN A 99 6.24 -4.48 -19.68
N ILE A 100 5.22 -4.16 -20.50
CA ILE A 100 3.82 -4.31 -20.08
C ILE A 100 3.57 -5.79 -19.77
N ARG A 101 3.16 -6.10 -18.53
CA ARG A 101 3.01 -7.49 -18.08
C ARG A 101 1.94 -7.64 -17.03
N VAL A 102 1.42 -8.86 -16.92
CA VAL A 102 0.59 -9.26 -15.79
C VAL A 102 1.45 -9.23 -14.52
N ASN A 103 0.97 -8.51 -13.52
CA ASN A 103 1.52 -8.45 -12.17
C ASN A 103 0.33 -8.53 -11.22
N GLY A 104 -0.11 -9.73 -10.87
CA GLY A 104 -1.39 -9.94 -10.19
C GLY A 104 -1.52 -9.12 -8.90
N PRO A 105 -2.65 -8.40 -8.70
CA PRO A 105 -3.95 -8.63 -9.35
C PRO A 105 -4.21 -7.84 -10.65
N GLY A 106 -3.24 -7.09 -11.18
CA GLY A 106 -3.42 -6.24 -12.36
C GLY A 106 -2.46 -6.48 -13.51
N VAL A 107 -2.48 -5.54 -14.45
CA VAL A 107 -1.48 -5.39 -15.50
C VAL A 107 -0.68 -4.13 -15.21
N GLN A 108 0.63 -4.28 -15.11
CA GLN A 108 1.55 -3.17 -14.88
C GLN A 108 1.98 -2.57 -16.23
N LEU A 109 1.88 -1.24 -16.33
CA LEU A 109 2.38 -0.41 -17.42
C LEU A 109 3.49 0.49 -16.87
N PRO A 110 4.75 0.27 -17.27
CA PRO A 110 5.88 1.09 -16.83
C PRO A 110 5.99 2.35 -17.71
N PHE A 111 5.17 3.36 -17.44
CA PHE A 111 5.29 4.66 -18.08
C PHE A 111 6.47 5.48 -17.50
N GLY A 112 6.81 6.58 -18.18
CA GLY A 112 7.93 7.46 -17.82
C GLY A 112 9.28 6.99 -18.37
N VAL A 113 10.31 7.83 -18.21
CA VAL A 113 11.70 7.44 -18.49
C VAL A 113 12.12 6.42 -17.44
N ASP A 114 12.68 5.29 -17.87
CA ASP A 114 13.15 4.19 -17.01
C ASP A 114 12.07 3.57 -16.08
N GLY A 115 10.79 3.71 -16.40
CA GLY A 115 9.69 3.17 -15.58
C GLY A 115 9.39 3.99 -14.33
N SER A 116 9.84 5.24 -14.27
CA SER A 116 9.58 6.17 -13.13
C SER A 116 8.10 6.39 -12.80
N GLU A 117 7.17 6.07 -13.71
CA GLU A 117 5.73 6.08 -13.48
C GLU A 117 5.13 4.69 -13.74
N HIS A 118 5.02 3.87 -12.71
CA HIS A 118 4.29 2.61 -12.81
C HIS A 118 2.78 2.83 -12.60
N THR A 119 2.00 2.46 -13.62
CA THR A 119 0.54 2.37 -13.55
C THR A 119 0.12 0.91 -13.48
N GLU A 120 -0.72 0.55 -12.52
CA GLU A 120 -1.31 -0.79 -12.44
C GLU A 120 -2.81 -0.71 -12.73
N VAL A 121 -3.28 -1.51 -13.68
CA VAL A 121 -4.70 -1.57 -14.05
C VAL A 121 -5.28 -2.91 -13.67
N ILE A 122 -6.30 -2.89 -12.82
CA ILE A 122 -6.92 -4.08 -12.24
C ILE A 122 -8.33 -4.20 -12.84
N PRO A 123 -8.65 -5.29 -13.56
CA PRO A 123 -9.99 -5.50 -14.08
C PRO A 123 -10.88 -5.93 -12.92
N VAL A 124 -12.05 -5.31 -12.77
CA VAL A 124 -12.96 -5.64 -11.68
C VAL A 124 -14.39 -5.78 -12.18
N ASP A 125 -15.13 -6.72 -11.60
CA ASP A 125 -16.58 -6.81 -11.75
C ASP A 125 -17.26 -6.09 -10.60
N HIS A 126 -18.34 -5.33 -10.85
CA HIS A 126 -19.10 -4.68 -9.80
C HIS A 126 -20.25 -5.59 -9.35
N VAL A 127 -20.10 -6.19 -8.17
CA VAL A 127 -20.95 -7.30 -7.71
C VAL A 127 -22.04 -6.87 -6.72
N GLY A 128 -21.99 -5.63 -6.22
CA GLY A 128 -22.99 -5.13 -5.28
C GLY A 128 -22.50 -3.97 -4.43
N THR A 129 -23.12 -3.81 -3.25
CA THR A 129 -22.77 -2.76 -2.30
C THR A 129 -22.62 -3.33 -0.90
N THR A 130 -21.68 -2.78 -0.14
CA THR A 130 -21.49 -3.07 1.28
C THR A 130 -22.68 -2.54 2.08
N ALA A 131 -22.86 -3.00 3.32
CA ALA A 131 -23.86 -2.47 4.25
C ALA A 131 -23.75 -0.94 4.49
N LEU A 132 -22.58 -0.35 4.20
CA LEU A 132 -22.32 1.09 4.33
C LEU A 132 -22.41 1.83 3.00
N GLY A 133 -22.96 1.21 1.95
CA GLY A 133 -23.24 1.84 0.66
C GLY A 133 -22.05 1.95 -0.31
N TYR A 134 -20.86 1.47 0.07
CA TYR A 134 -19.70 1.42 -0.84
C TYR A 134 -19.81 0.29 -1.85
N ARG A 135 -19.27 0.47 -3.05
CA ARG A 135 -19.26 -0.57 -4.08
C ARG A 135 -18.42 -1.78 -3.67
N GLN A 136 -18.91 -2.95 -4.01
CA GLN A 136 -18.21 -4.22 -3.89
C GLN A 136 -17.78 -4.69 -5.27
N PHE A 137 -16.59 -5.25 -5.32
CA PHE A 137 -15.97 -5.72 -6.53
C PHE A 137 -15.43 -7.12 -6.38
N ASP A 138 -15.40 -7.85 -7.48
CA ASP A 138 -14.56 -9.02 -7.64
C ASP A 138 -13.34 -8.64 -8.49
N MET A 139 -12.14 -8.91 -7.98
CA MET A 139 -10.87 -8.66 -8.67
C MET A 139 -10.05 -9.96 -8.79
N PRO A 140 -9.10 -10.06 -9.74
CA PRO A 140 -8.25 -11.24 -9.86
C PRO A 140 -7.51 -11.59 -8.57
N ASP A 141 -7.50 -12.87 -8.21
CA ASP A 141 -6.61 -13.41 -7.18
C ASP A 141 -5.32 -14.00 -7.81
N ARG A 142 -4.55 -14.78 -7.03
CA ARG A 142 -3.32 -15.43 -7.52
C ARG A 142 -3.52 -16.88 -7.99
N ASN A 143 -4.75 -17.39 -7.95
CA ASN A 143 -5.09 -18.79 -8.22
C ASN A 143 -6.08 -18.90 -9.40
N ASP A 144 -6.02 -17.96 -10.35
CA ASP A 144 -6.96 -17.84 -11.48
C ASP A 144 -8.43 -17.69 -11.08
N SER A 145 -8.71 -17.27 -9.85
CA SER A 145 -10.04 -17.01 -9.33
C SER A 145 -10.29 -15.51 -9.17
N TRP A 146 -11.50 -15.18 -8.74
CA TRP A 146 -11.94 -13.84 -8.40
C TRP A 146 -12.07 -13.73 -6.88
N MET A 147 -11.61 -12.63 -6.31
CA MET A 147 -11.67 -12.34 -4.88
C MET A 147 -12.35 -11.01 -4.59
N PHE A 148 -13.04 -10.98 -3.45
CA PHE A 148 -13.72 -9.81 -2.93
C PHE A 148 -12.79 -8.60 -2.74
N SER A 149 -13.29 -7.43 -3.09
CA SER A 149 -12.63 -6.14 -2.89
C SER A 149 -13.66 -5.02 -2.67
N ALA A 150 -13.39 -4.12 -1.74
CA ALA A 150 -14.24 -2.97 -1.46
C ALA A 150 -13.39 -1.76 -1.06
N THR A 151 -12.49 -1.36 -1.96
CA THR A 151 -11.42 -0.38 -1.70
C THR A 151 -11.94 0.96 -1.20
N GLU A 152 -13.09 1.44 -1.70
CA GLU A 152 -13.73 2.66 -1.23
C GLU A 152 -14.15 2.57 0.24
N SER A 153 -14.57 1.38 0.68
CA SER A 153 -14.96 1.11 2.07
C SER A 153 -13.75 1.07 3.00
N HIS A 154 -12.64 0.48 2.56
CA HIS A 154 -11.37 0.55 3.30
C HIS A 154 -10.84 1.98 3.38
N ASN A 155 -10.90 2.74 2.29
CA ASN A 155 -10.51 4.15 2.28
C ASN A 155 -11.32 4.96 3.30
N ALA A 156 -12.63 4.74 3.34
CA ALA A 156 -13.51 5.41 4.29
C ALA A 156 -13.13 5.11 5.75
N LEU A 157 -12.78 3.86 6.07
CA LEU A 157 -12.27 3.48 7.39
C LEU A 157 -10.95 4.21 7.71
N VAL A 158 -9.98 4.16 6.80
CA VAL A 158 -8.68 4.84 7.00
C VAL A 158 -8.90 6.34 7.19
N LEU A 159 -9.77 6.96 6.40
CA LEU A 159 -10.08 8.39 6.49
C LEU A 159 -10.77 8.76 7.81
N SER A 160 -11.73 7.94 8.28
CA SER A 160 -12.43 8.21 9.54
C SER A 160 -11.47 8.13 10.72
N GLU A 161 -10.65 7.07 10.78
CA GLU A 161 -9.68 6.88 11.85
C GLU A 161 -8.55 7.92 11.78
N ASP A 162 -8.09 8.30 10.59
CA ASP A 162 -7.09 9.36 10.44
C ASP A 162 -7.61 10.71 10.94
N ARG A 163 -8.87 11.06 10.63
CA ARG A 163 -9.49 12.28 11.17
C ARG A 163 -9.61 12.23 12.69
N ARG A 164 -10.05 11.09 13.24
CA ARG A 164 -10.17 10.87 14.69
C ARG A 164 -8.83 11.02 15.40
N LEU A 165 -7.75 10.59 14.77
CA LEU A 165 -6.37 10.61 15.29
C LEU A 165 -5.56 11.84 14.83
N GLY A 166 -6.22 12.95 14.47
CA GLY A 166 -5.57 14.22 14.16
C GLY A 166 -4.69 14.21 12.90
N GLY A 167 -5.00 13.36 11.92
CA GLY A 167 -4.26 13.23 10.66
C GLY A 167 -2.93 12.44 10.77
N LYS A 168 -2.71 11.76 11.91
CA LYS A 168 -1.46 11.06 12.18
C LYS A 168 -1.45 9.60 11.70
N LEU A 169 -2.61 8.97 11.50
CA LEU A 169 -2.68 7.55 11.12
C LEU A 169 -2.09 7.30 9.74
N ARG A 170 -2.47 8.10 8.74
CA ARG A 170 -1.92 7.98 7.37
C ARG A 170 -0.41 8.23 7.34
N ARG A 171 0.09 9.09 8.22
CA ARG A 171 1.54 9.35 8.39
C ARG A 171 2.24 8.14 9.02
N LEU A 172 1.66 7.54 10.07
CA LEU A 172 2.17 6.30 10.67
C LEU A 172 2.20 5.14 9.65
N ILE A 173 1.14 4.96 8.86
CA ILE A 173 1.10 3.97 7.78
C ILE A 173 2.24 4.18 6.78
N ARG A 174 2.53 5.43 6.41
CA ARG A 174 3.67 5.75 5.52
C ARG A 174 5.01 5.39 6.16
N LEU A 175 5.21 5.64 7.46
CA LEU A 175 6.42 5.23 8.17
C LEU A 175 6.59 3.71 8.13
N VAL A 176 5.55 2.93 8.44
CA VAL A 176 5.59 1.46 8.35
C VAL A 176 5.92 0.99 6.93
N LYS A 177 5.32 1.61 5.91
CA LYS A 177 5.62 1.31 4.50
C LYS A 177 7.05 1.73 4.11
N ALA A 178 7.57 2.84 4.62
CA ALA A 178 8.94 3.28 4.36
C ALA A 178 9.95 2.25 4.87
N TRP A 179 9.75 1.72 6.10
CA TRP A 179 10.54 0.60 6.59
C TRP A 179 10.50 -0.60 5.64
N LYS A 180 9.30 -0.99 5.18
CA LYS A 180 9.13 -2.10 4.23
C LYS A 180 9.95 -1.87 2.97
N TYR A 181 9.89 -0.67 2.38
CA TYR A 181 10.60 -0.36 1.14
C TYR A 181 12.11 -0.25 1.33
N TYR A 182 12.58 0.52 2.32
CA TYR A 182 14.01 0.73 2.56
C TYR A 182 14.75 -0.54 3.00
N ARG A 183 14.05 -1.50 3.60
CA ARG A 183 14.62 -2.77 4.05
C ARG A 183 14.25 -3.95 3.14
N ASN A 184 13.61 -3.70 1.99
CA ASN A 184 13.16 -4.73 1.04
C ASN A 184 12.41 -5.87 1.74
N VAL A 185 11.41 -5.52 2.56
CA VAL A 185 10.62 -6.49 3.33
C VAL A 185 9.54 -7.09 2.41
N PRO A 186 9.48 -8.43 2.22
CA PRO A 186 8.55 -9.07 1.29
C PRO A 186 7.14 -9.21 1.88
N VAL A 187 6.53 -8.09 2.26
CA VAL A 187 5.17 -8.00 2.82
C VAL A 187 4.31 -7.05 1.99
N LYS A 188 3.06 -7.42 1.73
CA LYS A 188 2.10 -6.59 0.99
C LYS A 188 1.83 -5.29 1.75
N SER A 189 1.84 -4.18 1.02
CA SER A 189 1.58 -2.85 1.61
C SER A 189 0.19 -2.75 2.23
N PHE A 190 -0.83 -3.37 1.60
CA PHE A 190 -2.20 -3.39 2.13
C PHE A 190 -2.31 -4.12 3.48
N TYR A 191 -1.57 -5.21 3.67
CA TYR A 191 -1.52 -5.91 4.97
C TYR A 191 -0.91 -5.03 6.05
N LEU A 192 0.18 -4.31 5.76
CA LEU A 192 0.78 -3.38 6.71
C LEU A 192 -0.16 -2.21 7.05
N GLU A 193 -0.89 -1.71 6.05
CA GLU A 193 -1.89 -0.66 6.23
C GLU A 193 -3.00 -1.11 7.19
N MET A 194 -3.64 -2.25 6.92
CA MET A 194 -4.70 -2.77 7.78
C MET A 194 -4.19 -3.25 9.14
N THR A 195 -2.95 -3.74 9.22
CA THR A 195 -2.31 -4.06 10.51
C THR A 195 -2.15 -2.80 11.37
N THR A 196 -1.74 -1.70 10.76
CA THR A 196 -1.55 -0.40 11.42
C THR A 196 -2.88 0.19 11.86
N VAL A 197 -3.90 0.19 10.97
CA VAL A 197 -5.26 0.64 11.32
C VAL A 197 -5.77 -0.14 12.53
N ALA A 198 -5.69 -1.48 12.48
CA ALA A 198 -6.15 -2.33 13.57
C ALA A 198 -5.37 -2.13 14.88
N ALA A 199 -4.09 -1.75 14.82
CA ALA A 199 -3.30 -1.42 16.02
C ALA A 199 -3.67 -0.06 16.64
N CYS A 200 -4.34 0.82 15.88
CA CYS A 200 -4.79 2.14 16.33
C CYS A 200 -6.29 2.21 16.62
N LEU A 201 -7.03 1.11 16.46
CA LEU A 201 -8.45 1.05 16.83
C LEU A 201 -8.57 1.18 18.36
N GLY A 202 -9.30 2.21 18.81
CA GLY A 202 -9.49 2.49 20.23
C GLY A 202 -8.42 3.41 20.86
N GLU A 203 -7.33 3.70 20.16
CA GLU A 203 -6.31 4.64 20.63
C GLU A 203 -6.79 6.08 20.49
N GLU A 204 -6.45 6.97 21.41
CA GLU A 204 -6.88 8.39 21.35
C GLU A 204 -5.86 9.30 20.64
N VAL A 205 -4.59 8.93 20.71
CA VAL A 205 -3.47 9.73 20.20
C VAL A 205 -2.44 8.83 19.53
N ILE A 206 -1.78 9.37 18.50
CA ILE A 206 -0.59 8.74 17.91
C ILE A 206 0.68 9.51 18.30
N VAL A 207 1.65 8.76 18.82
CA VAL A 207 3.05 9.14 19.03
C VAL A 207 3.93 8.21 18.21
N TYR A 208 4.57 8.73 17.16
CA TYR A 208 5.22 7.88 16.16
C TYR A 208 6.27 6.91 16.72
N SER A 209 7.10 7.32 17.69
CA SER A 209 8.09 6.43 18.30
C SER A 209 7.44 5.25 19.05
N ILE A 210 6.29 5.47 19.68
CA ILE A 210 5.53 4.46 20.44
C ILE A 210 4.72 3.57 19.49
N ASP A 211 3.91 4.15 18.62
CA ASP A 211 2.97 3.40 17.79
C ASP A 211 3.66 2.61 16.69
N LEU A 212 4.80 3.10 16.17
CA LEU A 212 5.59 2.33 15.21
C LEU A 212 6.17 1.07 15.86
N ARG A 213 6.65 1.16 17.11
CA ARG A 213 7.04 -0.01 17.90
C ARG A 213 5.87 -0.97 18.09
N ARG A 214 4.69 -0.47 18.48
CA ARG A 214 3.47 -1.28 18.66
C ARG A 214 3.07 -2.03 17.38
N VAL A 215 3.19 -1.40 16.21
CA VAL A 215 2.99 -2.10 14.92
C VAL A 215 4.01 -3.22 14.75
N PHE A 216 5.29 -3.00 15.02
CA PHE A 216 6.31 -4.06 14.92
C PHE A 216 6.09 -5.19 15.93
N GLU A 217 5.70 -4.89 17.17
CA GLU A 217 5.29 -5.89 18.17
C GLU A 217 4.16 -6.75 17.63
N ARG A 218 3.12 -6.12 17.05
CA ARG A 218 1.99 -6.85 16.47
C ARG A 218 2.41 -7.76 15.33
N LEU A 219 3.28 -7.29 14.43
CA LEU A 219 3.82 -8.09 13.32
C LEU A 219 4.62 -9.30 13.80
N VAL A 220 5.43 -9.12 14.85
CA VAL A 220 6.24 -10.20 15.45
C VAL A 220 5.36 -11.19 16.20
N ASN A 221 4.44 -10.71 17.04
CA ASN A 221 3.58 -11.55 17.88
C ASN A 221 2.60 -12.36 17.03
N SER A 222 2.08 -11.80 15.93
CA SER A 222 1.25 -12.54 14.99
C SER A 222 2.07 -13.45 14.06
N SER A 223 3.40 -13.40 14.10
CA SER A 223 4.29 -14.09 13.15
C SER A 223 3.93 -13.82 11.68
N LEU A 224 3.44 -12.61 11.38
CA LEU A 224 2.92 -12.22 10.05
C LEU A 224 1.82 -13.16 9.49
N LEU A 225 1.09 -13.85 10.37
CA LEU A 225 -0.09 -14.63 9.98
C LEU A 225 -1.20 -13.71 9.47
N PRO A 226 -2.14 -14.24 8.67
CA PRO A 226 -3.28 -13.45 8.21
C PRO A 226 -4.04 -12.80 9.38
N ILE A 227 -4.43 -11.54 9.21
CA ILE A 227 -5.23 -10.81 10.19
C ILE A 227 -6.70 -10.81 9.77
N GLU A 228 -7.60 -10.72 10.75
CA GLU A 228 -8.99 -10.31 10.47
C GLU A 228 -8.99 -8.89 9.88
N ASP A 229 -9.76 -8.70 8.81
CA ASP A 229 -9.92 -7.38 8.20
C ASP A 229 -10.69 -6.45 9.15
N PRO A 230 -10.09 -5.32 9.60
CA PRO A 230 -10.75 -4.41 10.54
C PRO A 230 -12.02 -3.77 9.98
N ARG A 231 -12.22 -3.80 8.66
CA ARG A 231 -13.43 -3.32 7.98
C ARG A 231 -14.46 -4.43 7.76
N PHE A 232 -14.00 -5.64 7.47
CA PHE A 232 -14.85 -6.79 7.12
C PHE A 232 -14.49 -7.99 7.98
N LYS A 233 -15.03 -8.08 9.21
CA LYS A 233 -14.64 -9.07 10.22
C LYS A 233 -14.70 -10.55 9.79
N SER A 234 -15.44 -10.88 8.74
CA SER A 234 -15.50 -12.25 8.19
C SER A 234 -14.42 -12.53 7.12
N GLN A 235 -13.58 -11.55 6.79
CA GLN A 235 -12.52 -11.62 5.78
C GLN A 235 -11.15 -11.63 6.46
N THR A 236 -10.19 -12.27 5.81
CA THR A 236 -8.80 -12.30 6.28
C THR A 236 -7.87 -11.66 5.26
N ILE A 237 -6.81 -11.02 5.76
CA ILE A 237 -5.80 -10.36 4.92
C ILE A 237 -4.46 -11.04 5.14
N SER A 238 -3.95 -11.66 4.08
CA SER A 238 -2.62 -12.30 4.07
C SER A 238 -1.54 -11.35 3.58
N GLY A 239 -0.47 -11.19 4.38
CA GLY A 239 0.61 -10.24 4.09
C GLY A 239 1.76 -10.77 3.23
N VAL A 240 1.97 -12.08 3.17
CA VAL A 240 3.15 -12.71 2.56
C VAL A 240 2.73 -13.72 1.49
N SER A 241 3.62 -13.98 0.52
CA SER A 241 3.33 -14.89 -0.59
C SER A 241 3.61 -16.37 -0.31
N GLY A 242 4.28 -16.68 0.81
CA GLY A 242 4.64 -18.04 1.19
C GLY A 242 5.66 -18.06 2.34
N GLU A 243 6.10 -19.25 2.74
CA GLU A 243 6.90 -19.43 3.96
C GLU A 243 8.27 -18.74 3.91
N ALA A 244 8.95 -18.78 2.77
CA ALA A 244 10.24 -18.13 2.59
C ALA A 244 10.13 -16.60 2.77
N ALA A 245 9.11 -15.99 2.14
CA ALA A 245 8.80 -14.57 2.32
C ALA A 245 8.42 -14.25 3.77
N ARG A 246 7.65 -15.14 4.43
CA ARG A 246 7.29 -14.99 5.85
C ARG A 246 8.51 -14.98 6.76
N THR A 247 9.42 -15.93 6.57
CA THR A 247 10.63 -16.06 7.37
C THR A 247 11.53 -14.83 7.25
N ASP A 248 11.75 -14.36 6.01
CA ASP A 248 12.54 -13.15 5.74
C ASP A 248 11.87 -11.91 6.35
N ALA A 249 10.57 -11.72 6.10
CA ALA A 249 9.79 -10.62 6.66
C ALA A 249 9.82 -10.60 8.19
N LEU A 250 9.66 -11.78 8.83
CA LEU A 250 9.66 -11.91 10.29
C LEU A 250 11.03 -11.61 10.89
N SER A 251 12.11 -12.07 10.25
CA SER A 251 13.48 -11.72 10.64
C SER A 251 13.71 -10.20 10.61
N LYS A 252 13.27 -9.54 9.52
CA LYS A 252 13.35 -8.08 9.40
C LYS A 252 12.46 -7.36 10.42
N ALA A 253 11.26 -7.86 10.71
CA ALA A 253 10.35 -7.31 11.71
C ALA A 253 10.92 -7.41 13.13
N ARG A 254 11.53 -8.55 13.49
CA ARG A 254 12.22 -8.73 14.79
C ARG A 254 13.38 -7.76 14.97
N ASN A 255 14.16 -7.52 13.90
CA ASN A 255 15.23 -6.52 13.92
C ASN A 255 14.69 -5.10 14.08
N ALA A 256 13.60 -4.76 13.39
CA ALA A 256 12.92 -3.48 13.56
C ALA A 256 12.42 -3.32 15.00
N LEU A 257 11.70 -4.31 15.53
CA LEU A 257 11.20 -4.30 16.90
C LEU A 257 12.33 -4.05 17.91
N LYS A 258 13.41 -4.84 17.83
CA LYS A 258 14.59 -4.65 18.69
C LYS A 258 15.11 -3.21 18.64
N ARG A 259 15.29 -2.65 17.44
CA ARG A 259 15.80 -1.28 17.25
C ARG A 259 14.83 -0.24 17.79
N THR A 260 13.53 -0.40 17.58
CA THR A 260 12.52 0.52 18.12
C THR A 260 12.43 0.47 19.64
N THR A 261 12.63 -0.70 20.24
CA THR A 261 12.71 -0.84 21.71
C THR A 261 13.96 -0.16 22.26
N GLU A 262 15.12 -0.37 21.64
CA GLU A 262 16.37 0.32 22.02
C GLU A 262 16.27 1.84 21.83
N ALA A 263 15.58 2.30 20.78
CA ALA A 263 15.33 3.72 20.56
C ALA A 263 14.44 4.32 21.65
N GLY A 264 13.34 3.64 22.02
CA GLY A 264 12.44 4.08 23.09
C GLY A 264 13.15 4.17 24.44
N LEU A 265 13.97 3.17 24.79
CA LEU A 265 14.78 3.22 26.02
C LEU A 265 15.76 4.41 25.99
N ALA A 266 16.39 4.69 24.84
CA ALA A 266 17.26 5.84 24.70
C ALA A 266 16.51 7.18 24.78
N GLU A 267 15.26 7.27 24.30
CA GLU A 267 14.39 8.43 24.49
C GLU A 267 14.07 8.65 25.97
N ASP A 268 13.72 7.57 26.70
CA ASP A 268 13.43 7.60 28.15
C ASP A 268 14.67 8.06 28.95
N ASP A 269 15.86 7.60 28.56
CA ASP A 269 17.15 7.99 29.15
C ASP A 269 17.66 9.37 28.69
N ARG A 270 16.91 10.08 27.82
CA ARG A 270 17.31 11.35 27.18
C ARG A 270 18.61 11.28 26.38
N ASN A 271 18.98 10.08 25.92
CA ASN A 271 20.11 9.86 25.03
C ASN A 271 19.67 10.00 23.56
N ASN A 272 19.41 11.24 23.15
CA ASN A 272 18.88 11.54 21.81
C ASN A 272 19.78 11.01 20.70
N LYS A 273 21.11 11.10 20.84
CA LYS A 273 22.04 10.57 19.84
C LYS A 273 21.78 9.07 19.60
N LEU A 274 21.72 8.29 20.67
CA LEU A 274 21.45 6.86 20.56
C LEU A 274 20.06 6.59 19.99
N ALA A 275 19.03 7.33 20.41
CA ALA A 275 17.68 7.19 19.87
C ALA A 275 17.64 7.40 18.35
N PHE A 276 18.27 8.47 17.87
CA PHE A 276 18.40 8.76 16.44
C PHE A 276 19.20 7.67 15.70
N ASP A 277 20.33 7.23 16.24
CA ASP A 277 21.13 6.15 15.66
C ASP A 277 20.28 4.87 15.48
N LYS A 278 19.41 4.55 16.45
CA LYS A 278 18.51 3.38 16.38
C LYS A 278 17.38 3.57 15.36
N TRP A 279 16.74 4.74 15.32
CA TRP A 279 15.72 5.05 14.33
C TRP A 279 16.27 5.02 12.91
N ASP A 280 17.48 5.53 12.71
CA ASP A 280 18.14 5.54 11.40
C ASP A 280 18.43 4.13 10.89
N LEU A 281 18.83 3.22 11.79
CA LEU A 281 18.97 1.80 11.46
C LEU A 281 17.63 1.15 11.05
N VAL A 282 16.50 1.53 11.64
CA VAL A 282 15.17 1.02 11.21
C VAL A 282 14.91 1.39 9.76
N PHE A 283 15.21 2.62 9.37
CA PHE A 283 14.93 3.17 8.06
C PHE A 283 16.08 3.09 7.06
N ASN A 284 17.09 2.28 7.34
CA ASN A 284 18.24 2.06 6.45
C ASN A 284 19.01 3.36 6.12
N TYR A 285 19.30 4.17 7.13
CA TYR A 285 20.05 5.43 6.98
C TYR A 285 19.29 6.54 6.23
N MET A 286 17.96 6.43 6.17
CA MET A 286 17.07 7.41 5.54
C MET A 286 16.33 8.29 6.56
N PHE A 287 16.55 8.10 7.86
CA PHE A 287 15.92 8.91 8.90
C PHE A 287 16.64 10.28 9.00
N PRO A 288 15.96 11.37 9.42
CA PRO A 288 16.61 12.66 9.55
C PRO A 288 17.81 12.63 10.50
N LEU A 289 18.93 13.23 10.05
CA LEU A 289 20.17 13.28 10.82
C LEU A 289 20.02 14.11 12.11
N TYR A 290 20.59 13.57 13.19
CA TYR A 290 20.77 14.24 14.48
C TYR A 290 21.84 15.34 14.40
N TYR A 291 21.71 16.36 15.25
CA TYR A 291 22.69 17.44 15.43
C TYR A 291 23.67 17.11 16.56
#